data_AF-A0A9W4L650-F1
#
_entry.id   AF-A0A9W4L650-F1
#
_cell.length_a   1.000
_cell.length_b   1.000
_cell.length_c   1.000
_cell.angle_alpha   90.00
_cell.angle_beta   90.00
_cell.angle_gamma   90.00
#
_symmetry.space_group_name_H-M   'P 1'
#
loop_
_entity.id
_entity.type
_entity.pdbx_description
1 polymer ?
#
loop_
_entity_poly.entity_id
_entity_poly.type
_entity_poly.pdbx_seq_one_letter_code
_entity_poly.pdbx_strand_id
1 'polypeptide(L)'
;MSTDSRAAHAPTHDHGYAEHETGPSHGTLRSYLTGFVLSVILTAVPFWLVMARPIASNEITAVAIMAFAIVQIVVHMIYFLHMDFHSEGGWTMMALVFTLIIVFIALSGSLWVMYHLDTNMMPGHTTGQTP
;
A
#
# COMPACT_ATOMS: atom_id res chain seq x y z
N MET A 1 30.70 69.80 -11.35
CA MET A 1 30.01 68.74 -10.58
C MET A 1 28.57 69.21 -10.43
N SER A 2 27.69 68.77 -11.34
CA SER A 2 26.31 69.26 -11.44
C SER A 2 25.40 68.35 -10.61
N THR A 3 24.69 68.92 -9.64
CA THR A 3 23.58 68.28 -8.93
C THR A 3 22.29 68.57 -9.68
N ASP A 4 21.59 67.54 -10.14
CA ASP A 4 20.19 67.66 -10.54
C ASP A 4 19.39 66.50 -9.95
N SER A 5 18.46 66.89 -9.09
CA SER A 5 17.45 66.05 -8.46
C SER A 5 16.30 65.84 -9.45
N ARG A 6 15.99 64.58 -9.78
CA ARG A 6 14.68 64.22 -10.32
C ARG A 6 14.14 62.97 -9.62
N ALA A 7 13.20 63.22 -8.72
CA ALA A 7 12.24 62.24 -8.23
C ALA A 7 11.16 61.99 -9.28
N ALA A 8 10.52 60.82 -9.13
CA ALA A 8 9.25 60.38 -9.70
C ALA A 8 9.23 59.96 -11.18
N HIS A 9 8.98 58.67 -11.41
CA HIS A 9 7.68 58.20 -11.91
C HIS A 9 7.61 56.66 -11.83
N ALA A 10 6.69 56.13 -11.03
CA ALA A 10 6.30 54.72 -11.07
C ALA A 10 5.14 54.55 -12.06
N PRO A 11 5.21 53.59 -13.00
CA PRO A 11 4.03 53.16 -13.74
C PRO A 11 3.38 51.98 -13.00
N THR A 12 2.23 52.24 -12.39
CA THR A 12 1.23 51.24 -12.03
C THR A 12 0.62 50.66 -13.30
N HIS A 13 0.92 49.41 -13.61
CA HIS A 13 0.14 48.60 -14.55
C HIS A 13 -0.80 47.70 -13.75
N ASP A 14 -2.01 48.22 -13.54
CA ASP A 14 -3.21 47.46 -13.28
C ASP A 14 -3.80 47.11 -14.65
N HIS A 15 -3.97 45.81 -14.96
CA HIS A 15 -4.96 45.31 -15.92
C HIS A 15 -4.99 43.77 -15.91
N GLY A 16 -6.16 43.24 -15.58
CA GLY A 16 -6.73 42.12 -16.34
C GLY A 16 -6.72 40.77 -15.65
N TYR A 17 -7.74 40.53 -14.84
CA TYR A 17 -8.22 39.18 -14.53
C TYR A 17 -8.55 38.45 -15.86
N ALA A 18 -7.65 37.58 -16.28
CA ALA A 18 -7.94 36.56 -17.29
C ALA A 18 -8.33 35.28 -16.56
N GLU A 19 -9.64 35.09 -16.41
CA GLU A 19 -10.24 33.77 -16.19
C GLU A 19 -9.91 32.86 -17.37
N HIS A 20 -9.07 31.84 -17.14
CA HIS A 20 -9.19 30.48 -17.68
C HIS A 20 -7.91 29.71 -17.33
N GLU A 21 -7.90 28.95 -16.23
CA GLU A 21 -7.17 27.68 -16.17
C GLU A 21 -7.95 26.68 -15.33
N THR A 22 -8.76 25.89 -16.02
CA THR A 22 -9.29 24.62 -15.52
C THR A 22 -8.13 23.61 -15.32
N GLY A 23 -7.71 23.41 -14.06
CA GLY A 23 -6.89 22.27 -13.58
C GLY A 23 -5.38 22.52 -13.59
N PRO A 24 -4.62 22.16 -12.52
CA PRO A 24 -4.51 20.78 -12.05
C PRO A 24 -4.32 20.64 -10.51
N SER A 25 -5.38 20.33 -9.76
CA SER A 25 -5.27 19.99 -8.32
C SER A 25 -5.94 18.65 -7.95
N HIS A 26 -6.25 17.81 -8.94
CA HIS A 26 -7.02 16.58 -8.76
C HIS A 26 -6.20 15.28 -8.87
N GLY A 27 -4.88 15.31 -8.66
CA GLY A 27 -4.05 14.09 -8.65
C GLY A 27 -4.38 13.18 -7.46
N THR A 28 -4.57 13.77 -6.28
CA THR A 28 -4.81 13.04 -5.03
C THR A 28 -6.20 12.44 -4.99
N LEU A 29 -7.25 13.24 -5.23
CA LEU A 29 -8.64 12.75 -5.24
C LEU A 29 -8.87 11.64 -6.28
N ARG A 30 -8.34 11.78 -7.50
CA ARG A 30 -8.46 10.72 -8.52
C ARG A 30 -7.68 9.46 -8.12
N SER A 31 -6.47 9.60 -7.56
CA SER A 31 -5.65 8.47 -7.10
C SER A 31 -6.30 7.71 -5.94
N TYR A 32 -6.83 8.42 -4.94
CA TYR A 32 -7.58 7.81 -3.85
C TYR A 32 -8.84 7.09 -4.36
N LEU A 33 -9.56 7.69 -5.32
CA LEU A 33 -10.75 7.08 -5.89
C LEU A 33 -10.41 5.81 -6.71
N THR A 34 -9.36 5.82 -7.54
CA THR A 34 -8.92 4.62 -8.26
C THR A 34 -8.43 3.54 -7.30
N GLY A 35 -7.69 3.90 -6.27
CA GLY A 35 -7.26 2.97 -5.23
C GLY A 35 -8.41 2.36 -4.43
N PHE A 36 -9.42 3.17 -4.11
CA PHE A 36 -10.65 2.72 -3.47
C PHE A 36 -11.38 1.71 -4.33
N VAL A 37 -11.61 2.01 -5.62
CA VAL A 37 -12.27 1.09 -6.55
C VAL A 37 -11.46 -0.19 -6.73
N LEU A 38 -10.15 -0.09 -6.88
CA LEU A 38 -9.28 -1.25 -7.04
C LEU A 38 -9.31 -2.15 -5.81
N SER A 39 -9.21 -1.56 -4.61
CA SER A 39 -9.34 -2.28 -3.33
C SER A 39 -10.68 -3.02 -3.20
N VAL A 40 -11.79 -2.37 -3.57
CA VAL A 40 -13.13 -2.97 -3.53
C VAL A 40 -13.25 -4.14 -4.51
N ILE A 41 -12.75 -3.98 -5.75
CA ILE A 41 -12.78 -5.08 -6.74
C ILE A 41 -11.93 -6.25 -6.23
N LEU A 42 -10.73 -5.96 -5.75
CA LEU A 42 -9.77 -6.98 -5.32
C LEU A 42 -10.20 -7.71 -4.04
N THR A 43 -11.14 -7.15 -3.26
CA THR A 43 -11.81 -7.84 -2.14
C THR A 43 -13.08 -8.55 -2.57
N ALA A 44 -13.85 -7.98 -3.50
CA ALA A 44 -15.06 -8.61 -4.01
C ALA A 44 -14.77 -9.93 -4.75
N VAL A 45 -13.69 -9.98 -5.54
CA VAL A 45 -13.27 -11.18 -6.28
C VAL A 45 -13.00 -12.39 -5.36
N PRO A 46 -12.13 -12.32 -4.34
CA PRO A 46 -11.90 -13.44 -3.43
C PRO A 46 -13.15 -13.78 -2.60
N PHE A 47 -13.98 -12.80 -2.23
CA PHE A 47 -15.23 -13.07 -1.52
C PHE A 47 -16.22 -13.85 -2.38
N TRP A 48 -16.35 -13.47 -3.66
CA TRP A 48 -17.15 -14.20 -4.63
C TRP A 48 -16.58 -15.60 -4.89
N LEU A 49 -15.26 -15.74 -5.00
CA LEU A 49 -14.57 -17.03 -5.18
C LEU A 49 -14.89 -18.00 -4.03
N VAL A 50 -14.95 -17.51 -2.79
CA VAL A 50 -15.32 -18.30 -1.60
C VAL A 50 -16.80 -18.65 -1.58
N MET A 51 -17.68 -17.72 -1.95
CA MET A 51 -19.13 -17.92 -1.88
C MET A 51 -19.65 -18.81 -3.00
N ALA A 52 -19.19 -18.61 -4.23
CA ALA A 52 -19.60 -19.42 -5.38
C ALA A 52 -19.00 -20.84 -5.35
N ARG A 53 -17.92 -21.05 -4.57
CA ARG A 53 -17.14 -22.30 -4.51
C ARG A 53 -17.00 -22.99 -5.87
N PRO A 54 -16.55 -22.30 -6.94
CA PRO A 54 -16.44 -22.90 -8.26
C PRO A 54 -15.35 -24.00 -8.31
N ILE A 55 -14.44 -24.01 -7.32
CA ILE A 55 -13.38 -25.00 -7.19
C ILE A 55 -13.72 -25.95 -6.04
N ALA A 56 -13.80 -27.25 -6.32
CA ALA A 56 -14.15 -28.28 -5.33
C ALA A 56 -13.07 -28.50 -4.26
N SER A 57 -11.82 -28.09 -4.52
CA SER A 57 -10.73 -28.17 -3.57
C SER A 57 -10.61 -26.89 -2.73
N ASN A 58 -10.85 -27.05 -1.43
CA ASN A 58 -10.69 -26.00 -0.43
C ASN A 58 -9.24 -25.48 -0.36
N GLU A 59 -8.27 -26.36 -0.64
CA GLU A 59 -6.84 -26.02 -0.64
C GLU A 59 -6.48 -25.02 -1.74
N ILE A 60 -6.94 -25.26 -2.99
CA ILE A 60 -6.68 -24.36 -4.11
C ILE A 60 -7.38 -23.01 -3.88
N THR A 61 -8.59 -23.04 -3.34
CA THR A 61 -9.34 -21.83 -2.96
C THR A 61 -8.59 -21.03 -1.88
N ALA A 62 -8.04 -21.69 -0.85
CA ALA A 62 -7.27 -21.04 0.20
C ALA A 62 -5.97 -20.38 -0.33
N VAL A 63 -5.24 -21.07 -1.21
CA VAL A 63 -4.03 -20.51 -1.86
C VAL A 63 -4.38 -19.28 -2.70
N ALA A 64 -5.47 -19.34 -3.47
CA ALA A 64 -5.92 -18.21 -4.28
C ALA A 64 -6.28 -16.99 -3.41
N ILE A 65 -7.03 -17.17 -2.32
CA ILE A 65 -7.39 -16.09 -1.40
C ILE A 65 -6.13 -15.48 -0.77
N MET A 66 -5.17 -16.31 -0.38
CA MET A 66 -3.91 -15.85 0.20
C MET A 66 -3.10 -15.02 -0.79
N ALA A 67 -3.08 -15.39 -2.07
CA ALA A 67 -2.47 -14.58 -3.11
C ALA A 67 -3.19 -13.22 -3.26
N PHE A 68 -4.53 -13.20 -3.29
CA PHE A 68 -5.30 -11.95 -3.33
C PHE A 68 -5.04 -11.08 -2.09
N ALA A 69 -4.90 -11.68 -0.90
CA ALA A 69 -4.61 -10.95 0.33
C ALA A 69 -3.24 -10.25 0.27
N ILE A 70 -2.22 -10.89 -0.29
CA ILE A 70 -0.91 -10.27 -0.49
C ILE A 70 -1.01 -9.07 -1.45
N VAL A 71 -1.69 -9.25 -2.59
CA VAL A 71 -1.88 -8.15 -3.56
C VAL A 71 -2.68 -7.00 -2.93
N GLN A 72 -3.68 -7.32 -2.09
CA GLN A 72 -4.49 -6.32 -1.39
C GLN A 72 -3.64 -5.46 -0.44
N ILE A 73 -2.68 -6.05 0.28
CA ILE A 73 -1.75 -5.30 1.13
C ILE A 73 -0.95 -4.29 0.28
N VAL A 74 -0.47 -4.70 -0.89
CA VAL A 74 0.29 -3.83 -1.80
C VAL A 74 -0.58 -2.69 -2.34
N VAL A 75 -1.80 -2.98 -2.79
CA VAL A 75 -2.75 -1.95 -3.25
C VAL A 75 -3.05 -0.95 -2.13
N HIS A 76 -3.31 -1.43 -0.91
CA HIS A 76 -3.62 -0.56 0.20
C HIS A 76 -2.45 0.36 0.56
N MET A 77 -1.24 -0.18 0.56
CA MET A 77 0.00 0.56 0.82
C MET A 77 0.29 1.61 -0.26
N ILE A 78 0.02 1.34 -1.53
CA ILE A 78 0.25 2.32 -2.60
C ILE A 78 -0.80 3.43 -2.56
N TYR A 79 -2.09 3.07 -2.49
CA TYR A 79 -3.17 4.04 -2.71
C TYR A 79 -3.70 4.71 -1.44
N PHE A 80 -3.73 4.02 -0.29
CA PHE A 80 -4.25 4.60 0.96
C PHE A 80 -3.15 5.22 1.81
N LEU A 81 -1.97 4.58 1.86
CA LEU A 81 -0.81 5.15 2.57
C LEU A 81 -0.09 6.24 1.76
N HIS A 82 -0.62 6.63 0.60
CA HIS A 82 -0.12 7.72 -0.25
C HIS A 82 1.40 7.71 -0.37
N MET A 83 1.98 6.53 -0.63
CA MET A 83 3.38 6.47 -1.01
C MET A 83 3.46 6.99 -2.43
N ASP A 84 3.52 8.31 -2.57
CA ASP A 84 3.85 8.93 -3.84
C ASP A 84 5.19 8.34 -4.27
N PHE A 85 5.22 7.73 -5.45
CA PHE A 85 6.46 7.36 -6.15
C PHE A 85 7.36 8.59 -6.46
N HIS A 86 6.98 9.77 -5.95
CA HIS A 86 7.62 11.07 -6.01
C HIS A 86 8.03 11.64 -4.64
N SER A 87 7.78 10.96 -3.53
CA SER A 87 8.27 11.36 -2.19
C SER A 87 9.81 11.27 -2.16
N GLU A 88 10.45 12.42 -2.34
CA GLU A 88 11.84 12.75 -1.93
C GLU A 88 12.97 11.81 -2.38
N GLY A 89 12.85 11.20 -3.57
CA GLY A 89 13.99 10.51 -4.20
C GLY A 89 14.23 9.09 -3.71
N GLY A 90 13.18 8.34 -3.40
CA GLY A 90 13.25 6.87 -3.23
C GLY A 90 13.76 6.39 -1.87
N TRP A 91 14.22 7.28 -0.99
CA TRP A 91 14.65 6.92 0.38
C TRP A 91 13.52 6.32 1.22
N THR A 92 12.31 6.90 1.14
CA THR A 92 11.11 6.36 1.81
C THR A 92 10.72 4.98 1.26
N MET A 93 10.92 4.76 -0.04
CA MET A 93 10.66 3.46 -0.67
C MET A 93 11.67 2.40 -0.20
N MET A 94 12.96 2.75 -0.07
CA MET A 94 13.98 1.85 0.51
C MET A 94 13.66 1.51 1.97
N ALA A 95 13.25 2.50 2.77
CA ALA A 95 12.84 2.27 4.16
C ALA A 95 11.62 1.35 4.24
N LEU A 96 10.62 1.53 3.39
CA LEU A 96 9.42 0.69 3.35
C LEU A 96 9.75 -0.75 2.93
N VAL A 97 10.55 -0.96 1.89
CA VAL A 97 10.96 -2.31 1.46
C VAL A 97 11.75 -3.00 2.56
N PHE A 98 12.64 -2.28 3.24
CA PHE A 98 13.37 -2.80 4.39
C PHE A 98 12.43 -3.23 5.53
N THR A 99 11.45 -2.40 5.88
CA THR A 99 10.44 -2.76 6.88
C THR A 99 9.63 -3.99 6.47
N LEU A 100 9.22 -4.09 5.21
CA LEU A 100 8.49 -5.26 4.70
C LEU A 100 9.32 -6.54 4.82
N ILE A 101 10.62 -6.49 4.51
CA ILE A 101 11.53 -7.63 4.66
C ILE A 101 11.63 -8.04 6.14
N ILE A 102 11.79 -7.07 7.05
CA ILE A 102 11.82 -7.35 8.50
C ILE A 102 10.53 -8.02 8.95
N VAL A 103 9.37 -7.48 8.57
CA VAL A 103 8.06 -8.04 8.92
C VAL A 103 7.93 -9.47 8.37
N PHE A 104 8.33 -9.70 7.12
CA PHE A 104 8.30 -11.03 6.51
C PHE A 104 9.17 -12.05 7.26
N ILE A 105 10.40 -11.66 7.62
CA ILE A 105 11.32 -12.52 8.39
C ILE A 105 10.77 -12.76 9.80
N ALA A 106 10.24 -11.73 10.47
CA ALA A 106 9.68 -11.86 11.82
C ALA A 106 8.43 -12.78 11.84
N LEU A 107 7.53 -12.65 10.87
CA LEU A 107 6.36 -13.51 10.74
C LEU A 107 6.76 -14.96 10.39
N SER A 108 7.64 -15.15 9.40
CA SER A 108 8.10 -16.48 9.02
C SER A 108 8.90 -17.15 10.15
N GLY A 109 9.76 -16.38 10.83
CA GLY A 109 10.57 -16.84 11.94
C GLY A 109 9.74 -17.18 13.17
N SER A 110 8.74 -16.36 13.53
CA SER A 110 7.83 -16.66 14.64
C SER A 110 6.99 -17.91 14.39
N LEU A 111 6.44 -18.06 13.18
CA LEU A 111 5.68 -19.25 12.81
C LEU A 111 6.58 -20.50 12.79
N TRP A 112 7.81 -20.37 12.27
CA TRP A 112 8.79 -21.46 12.28
C TRP A 112 9.20 -21.86 13.69
N VAL A 113 9.51 -20.90 14.57
CA VAL A 113 9.88 -21.18 15.97
C VAL A 113 8.72 -21.87 16.68
N MET A 114 7.49 -21.38 16.51
CA MET A 114 6.31 -22.00 17.12
C MET A 114 6.09 -23.42 16.61
N TYR A 115 6.14 -23.64 15.30
CA TYR A 115 6.00 -24.97 14.70
C TYR A 115 7.14 -25.92 15.12
N HIS A 116 8.37 -25.41 15.19
CA HIS A 116 9.55 -26.18 15.58
C HIS A 116 9.50 -26.57 17.06
N LEU A 117 9.09 -25.63 17.94
CA LEU A 117 8.90 -25.91 19.36
C LEU A 117 7.72 -26.85 19.60
N ASP A 118 6.61 -26.71 18.88
CA ASP A 118 5.48 -27.65 18.95
C ASP A 118 5.90 -29.07 18.53
N THR A 119 6.59 -29.19 17.40
CA THR A 119 7.14 -30.47 16.91
C THR A 119 8.18 -31.07 17.86
N ASN A 120 9.01 -30.25 18.51
CA ASN A 120 10.03 -30.73 19.46
C ASN A 120 9.52 -30.91 20.89
N MET A 121 8.41 -30.29 21.28
CA MET A 121 7.83 -30.37 22.63
C MET A 121 6.56 -31.23 22.71
N MET A 122 6.08 -31.77 21.59
CA MET A 122 5.22 -32.95 21.58
C MET A 122 6.06 -34.19 21.20
N PRO A 123 6.85 -34.79 22.14
CA PRO A 123 7.19 -36.20 22.03
C PRO A 123 5.88 -36.93 21.80
N GLY A 124 5.80 -37.70 20.70
CA GLY A 124 4.61 -38.44 20.36
C GLY A 124 4.01 -39.04 21.62
N HIS A 125 2.75 -38.69 21.90
CA HIS A 125 2.02 -39.32 22.98
C HIS A 125 2.02 -40.82 22.66
N THR A 126 2.98 -41.50 23.27
CA THR A 126 3.10 -42.94 23.37
C THR A 126 1.86 -43.38 24.13
N THR A 127 0.78 -43.57 23.39
CA THR A 127 -0.19 -44.60 23.75
C THR A 127 0.59 -45.90 23.51
N GLY A 128 1.38 -46.41 24.45
CA GLY A 128 0.92 -46.80 25.78
C GLY A 128 0.11 -48.09 25.64
N GLN A 129 0.75 -49.15 25.13
CA GLN A 129 0.69 -50.55 25.62
C GLN A 129 -0.34 -50.76 26.76
N THR A 130 -1.36 -51.61 26.68
CA THR A 130 -1.39 -53.11 26.62
C THR A 130 -2.86 -53.60 26.70
N PRO A 131 -3.18 -54.91 26.67
CA PRO A 131 -2.47 -56.10 26.18
C PRO A 131 -3.08 -56.73 24.90
#